data_AF-A0A9D1RWC2-F1
#
_entry.id   AF-A0A9D1RWC2-F1
#
_cell.length_a   1.000
_cell.length_b   1.000
_cell.length_c   1.000
_cell.angle_alpha   90.00
_cell.angle_beta   90.00
_cell.angle_gamma   90.00
#
_symmetry.space_group_name_H-M   'P 1'
#
loop_
_entity.id
_entity.type
_entity.pdbx_description
1 polymer ?
#
loop_
_entity_poly.entity_id
_entity_poly.type
_entity_poly.pdbx_seq_one_letter_code
_entity_poly.pdbx_strand_id
1 'polypeptide(L)' 'MAPILTCVNIVIAVVAGFIIGDDGLYHWGVCFALGIIAVILAIKARSPLWTGLGALSAALPPIFMFGSWAIYTLANT' A
#
# COMPACT_ATOMS: atom_id res chain seq x y z
N MET A 1 -0.31 -20.33 8.76
CA MET A 1 0.12 -19.05 9.36
C MET A 1 0.44 -17.97 8.32
N ALA A 2 1.13 -18.28 7.21
CA ALA A 2 1.43 -17.31 6.13
C ALA A 2 0.24 -16.50 5.54
N PRO A 3 -0.95 -17.09 5.25
CA PRO A 3 -2.02 -16.32 4.59
C PRO A 3 -2.64 -15.24 5.48
N ILE A 4 -2.69 -15.46 6.80
CA ILE A 4 -3.22 -14.49 7.75
C ILE A 4 -2.31 -13.25 7.79
N LEU A 5 -0.98 -13.44 7.83
CA LEU A 5 -0.04 -12.32 7.79
C LEU A 5 -0.12 -11.54 6.48
N THR A 6 -0.28 -12.22 5.34
CA THR A 6 -0.48 -11.56 4.04
C THR A 6 -1.73 -10.70 4.04
N CYS A 7 -2.86 -11.23 4.52
CA CYS A 7 -4.11 -10.46 4.65
C CYS A 7 -3.96 -9.25 5.56
N VAL A 8 -3.36 -9.42 6.74
CA VAL A 8 -3.18 -8.34 7.71
C VAL A 8 -2.31 -7.22 7.12
N ASN A 9 -1.22 -7.57 6.44
CA ASN A 9 -0.35 -6.59 5.81
C ASN A 9 -1.04 -5.84 4.65
N ILE A 10 -1.86 -6.52 3.85
CA ILE A 10 -2.66 -5.88 2.79
C ILE A 10 -3.66 -4.90 3.40
N VAL A 11 -4.40 -5.33 4.43
CA VAL A 11 -5.42 -4.48 5.09
C VAL A 11 -4.78 -3.25 5.71
N ILE A 12 -3.67 -3.40 6.42
CA ILE A 12 -2.97 -2.27 7.03
C ILE A 12 -2.41 -1.34 5.94
N ALA A 13 -1.76 -1.87 4.90
CA ALA A 13 -1.21 -1.05 3.82
C ALA A 13 -2.28 -0.19 3.12
N VAL A 14 -3.48 -0.75 2.94
CA VAL A 14 -4.62 -0.02 2.37
C VAL A 14 -5.18 0.96 3.40
N VAL A 15 -5.63 0.49 4.56
CA VAL A 15 -6.29 1.34 5.57
C VAL A 15 -5.39 2.48 6.03
N ALA A 16 -4.14 2.20 6.37
CA ALA A 16 -3.21 3.24 6.80
C ALA A 16 -2.83 4.18 5.64
N GLY A 17 -2.82 3.71 4.40
CA GLY A 17 -2.51 4.52 3.22
C GLY A 17 -3.65 5.40 2.73
N PHE A 18 -4.88 5.19 3.22
CA PHE A 18 -6.06 5.95 2.80
C PHE A 18 -6.77 6.72 3.92
N ILE A 19 -6.69 6.25 5.18
CA ILE A 19 -7.50 6.78 6.29
C ILE A 19 -6.68 7.68 7.23
N ILE A 20 -5.37 7.46 7.35
CA ILE A 20 -4.53 8.30 8.21
C ILE A 20 -4.31 9.62 7.50
N GLY A 21 -4.62 10.72 8.18
CA GLY A 21 -4.51 12.08 7.64
C GLY A 21 -3.12 12.36 7.07
N ASP A 22 -3.09 13.15 5.99
CA ASP A 22 -1.90 13.52 5.21
C ASP A 22 -0.99 14.54 5.94
N ASP A 23 -0.87 14.36 7.25
CA ASP A 23 -0.15 15.25 8.16
C ASP A 23 1.36 14.96 8.10
N GLY A 24 1.74 13.81 7.55
CA GLY A 24 3.14 13.39 7.43
C GLY A 24 3.37 12.34 6.37
N LEU A 25 4.26 12.62 5.43
CA LEU A 25 4.71 11.75 4.32
C LEU A 25 5.15 10.33 4.79
N TYR A 26 5.44 10.15 6.07
CA TYR A 26 5.96 8.91 6.65
C TYR A 26 4.99 7.73 6.58
N HIS A 27 3.68 7.95 6.71
CA HIS A 27 2.72 6.84 6.75
C HIS A 27 2.60 6.15 5.38
N TRP A 28 2.71 6.90 4.28
CA TRP A 28 2.73 6.36 2.91
C TRP A 28 3.88 5.38 2.67
N GLY A 29 5.09 5.70 3.16
CA GLY A 29 6.26 4.82 3.06
C GLY A 29 6.10 3.52 3.84
N VAL A 30 5.48 3.59 5.02
CA VAL A 30 5.16 2.39 5.83
C VAL A 30 4.14 1.50 5.11
N CYS A 31 3.12 2.09 4.49
CA CYS A 31 2.10 1.34 3.72
C CYS A 31 2.70 0.63 2.51
N PHE A 32 3.58 1.32 1.77
CA PHE A 32 4.34 0.70 0.68
C PHE A 32 5.14 -0.50 1.17
N ALA A 33 5.91 -0.35 2.25
CA ALA A 33 6.72 -1.43 2.82
C ALA A 33 5.87 -2.64 3.24
N LEU A 34 4.72 -2.41 3.88
CA LEU A 34 3.79 -3.47 4.27
C LEU A 34 3.20 -4.21 3.06
N GLY A 35 2.85 -3.47 2.00
CA GLY A 35 2.43 -4.08 0.73
C GLY A 35 3.50 -4.98 0.12
N ILE A 36 4.77 -4.52 0.08
CA ILE A 36 5.89 -5.32 -0.41
C ILE A 36 6.10 -6.59 0.44
N ILE A 37 5.97 -6.48 1.77
CA ILE A 37 6.05 -7.66 2.65
C ILE A 37 4.92 -8.64 2.34
N ALA A 38 3.69 -8.16 2.08
CA ALA A 38 2.58 -9.02 1.66
C ALA A 38 2.87 -9.75 0.34
N VAL A 39 3.47 -9.07 -0.65
CA VAL A 39 3.93 -9.68 -1.92
C VAL A 39 4.93 -10.80 -1.66
N ILE A 40 5.98 -10.52 -0.88
CA ILE A 40 7.03 -11.50 -0.59
C ILE A 40 6.44 -12.74 0.10
N LEU A 41 5.53 -12.55 1.06
CA LEU A 41 4.85 -13.64 1.74
C LEU A 41 3.95 -14.45 0.79
N ALA A 42 3.26 -13.78 -0.12
CA ALA A 42 2.40 -14.43 -1.11
C ALA A 42 3.18 -15.23 -2.15
N ILE A 43 4.34 -14.71 -2.60
CA ILE A 43 5.28 -15.42 -3.48
C ILE A 43 5.80 -16.68 -2.77
N LYS A 44 6.22 -16.56 -1.51
CA LYS A 44 6.66 -17.71 -0.70
C LYS A 44 5.56 -18.76 -0.53
N ALA A 45 4.30 -18.32 -0.45
CA ALA A 45 3.13 -19.20 -0.39
C ALA A 45 2.69 -19.74 -1.76
N ARG A 46 3.39 -19.41 -2.86
CA ARG A 46 3.08 -19.79 -4.25
C ARG A 46 1.63 -19.47 -4.67
N SER A 47 1.06 -18.40 -4.13
CA SER A 47 -0.30 -18.00 -4.46
C SER A 47 -0.30 -16.78 -5.38
N PRO A 48 -0.66 -16.93 -6.66
CA PRO A 48 -0.68 -15.81 -7.61
C PRO A 48 -1.73 -14.77 -7.23
N LEU A 49 -2.88 -15.19 -6.67
CA LEU A 49 -3.94 -14.28 -6.21
C LEU A 49 -3.41 -13.33 -5.13
N TRP A 50 -2.83 -13.87 -4.07
CA TRP A 50 -2.30 -13.07 -2.96
C TRP A 50 -1.11 -12.20 -3.39
N THR A 51 -0.34 -12.66 -4.38
CA THR A 51 0.78 -11.90 -4.94
C THR A 51 0.27 -10.65 -5.67
N GLY A 52 -0.77 -10.81 -6.49
CA GLY A 52 -1.43 -9.69 -7.15
C GLY A 52 -2.03 -8.70 -6.15
N LEU A 53 -2.74 -9.19 -5.13
CA LEU A 53 -3.33 -8.33 -4.09
C LEU A 53 -2.28 -7.56 -3.29
N GLY A 54 -1.17 -8.21 -2.91
CA GLY A 54 -0.04 -7.53 -2.26
C GLY A 54 0.61 -6.47 -3.16
N ALA A 55 0.72 -6.75 -4.46
CA ALA A 55 1.33 -5.81 -5.40
C ALA A 55 0.46 -4.56 -5.58
N LEU A 56 -0.86 -4.76 -5.67
CA LEU A 56 -1.84 -3.68 -5.67
C LEU A 56 -1.78 -2.87 -4.37
N SER A 57 -1.73 -3.53 -3.21
CA SER A 57 -1.66 -2.82 -1.92
C SER A 57 -0.36 -2.05 -1.73
N ALA A 58 0.73 -2.47 -2.36
CA ALA A 58 1.99 -1.72 -2.38
C ALA A 58 1.92 -0.52 -3.34
N ALA A 59 1.33 -0.69 -4.53
CA ALA A 59 1.33 0.34 -5.57
C ALA A 59 0.29 1.45 -5.36
N LEU A 60 -0.88 1.13 -4.83
CA LEU A 60 -1.98 2.10 -4.70
C LEU A 60 -1.60 3.31 -3.82
N PRO A 61 -1.06 3.15 -2.59
CA PRO A 61 -0.74 4.30 -1.74
C PRO A 61 0.16 5.36 -2.43
N PRO A 62 1.33 5.03 -3.00
CA PRO A 62 2.15 6.05 -3.66
C PRO A 62 1.46 6.66 -4.90
N ILE A 63 0.68 5.90 -5.68
CA ILE A 63 -0.05 6.44 -6.83
C ILE A 63 -1.04 7.53 -6.37
N PHE A 64 -1.78 7.28 -5.29
CA PHE A 64 -2.72 8.26 -4.76
C PHE A 64 -2.02 9.46 -4.13
N MET A 65 -0.90 9.28 -3.42
CA MET A 65 -0.08 10.36 -2.88
C MET A 65 0.42 11.31 -3.98
N PHE A 66 1.05 10.77 -5.03
CA PHE A 66 1.56 11.60 -6.12
C PHE A 66 0.43 12.19 -6.96
N GLY A 67 -0.67 11.46 -7.15
CA GLY A 67 -1.85 11.94 -7.85
C GLY A 67 -2.53 13.11 -7.12
N SER A 68 -2.75 12.99 -5.81
CA SER A 68 -3.36 14.07 -5.01
C SER A 68 -2.46 15.31 -4.97
N TRP A 69 -1.15 15.11 -4.79
CA TRP A 69 -0.17 16.20 -4.82
C TRP A 69 -0.12 16.92 -6.18
N ALA A 70 -0.16 16.17 -7.29
CA ALA A 70 -0.15 16.74 -8.63
C ALA A 70 -1.41 17.58 -8.89
N ILE A 71 -2.59 17.08 -8.52
CA ILE A 71 -3.86 17.83 -8.66
C ILE A 71 -3.84 19.09 -7.78
N TYR A 72 -3.39 18.97 -6.52
CA TYR A 72 -3.26 20.10 -5.61
C TYR A 72 -2.35 21.18 -6.18
N THR A 73 -1.19 20.78 -6.70
CA THR A 73 -0.23 21.70 -7.31
C THR A 73 -0.87 22.40 -8.50
N LEU A 74 -1.45 21.65 -9.44
CA LEU A 74 -2.13 22.21 -10.62
C LEU A 74 -3.29 23.16 -10.28
N ALA A 75 -4.04 22.90 -9.21
CA ALA A 75 -5.15 23.75 -8.78
C ALA A 75 -4.68 25.07 -8.14
N ASN A 76 -3.45 25.12 -7.62
CA ASN A 76 -2.90 26.22 -6.85
C ASN A 76 -1.72 26.94 -7.56
N THR A 77 -1.50 26.66 -8.85
CA THR A 77 -0.56 27.41 -9.72
C THR A 77 -1.33 28.19 -10.77
#